data_AF-A0A9W9ZFY9-F1
#
_entry.id   AF-A0A9W9ZFY9-F1
#
_cell.length_a   1.000
_cell.length_b   1.000
_cell.length_c   1.000
_cell.angle_alpha   90.00
_cell.angle_beta   90.00
_cell.angle_gamma   90.00
#
_symmetry.space_group_name_H-M   'P 1'
#
loop_
_entity.id
_entity.type
_entity.pdbx_description
1 polymer ?
#
loop_
_entity_poly.entity_id
_entity_poly.type
_entity_poly.pdbx_seq_one_letter_code
_entity_poly.pdbx_strand_id
1 'polypeptide(L)'
;MYTSWYLDDFLRNVVTDNIVFSPRRRSFVNKPGQAFRAEEYTDVKELQALAELLGAYGMKHMGQKMMQQIASQVGEIKKLVIENKDVLMSLRTSFDKPFQCMELIRRLKNMDNVLLRVTIVGVILTFRSLTQEALEMVLKKRVPFLMSSIVDFKEHFPHGNNDRPLVEEMATSAGLQCELDPVLCQALRVVKACLQMSRISLLHLKNILLKGQEDIKEKYGVVSDQLRIYVHYQPSYYHFHVHFTHLKYDAPGCGIGKAHLLQDVFVAVALPSLAYRDNAEYNADLEGHENNAHCMAASINRLAGALCANNGDNVEDRLREFLAVASSSLLKLGIEAEKDIKARESTYLLLDLIVKESPYLTMDVLESCFPYALLRNAYHEVYKRKLEVWL
;
A
#
# COMPACT_ATOMS: atom_id res chain seq x y z
N MET A 1 -19.41 -13.07 -15.86
CA MET A 1 -19.46 -14.29 -15.03
C MET A 1 -18.15 -14.50 -14.29
N TYR A 2 -17.04 -14.84 -14.95
CA TYR A 2 -15.75 -15.06 -14.28
C TYR A 2 -15.28 -13.87 -13.41
N THR A 3 -15.38 -12.64 -13.92
CA THR A 3 -15.03 -11.44 -13.14
C THR A 3 -15.80 -11.33 -11.82
N SER A 4 -17.10 -11.60 -11.83
CA SER A 4 -17.94 -11.58 -10.62
C SER A 4 -17.55 -12.71 -9.67
N TRP A 5 -17.37 -13.93 -10.18
CA TRP A 5 -16.98 -15.07 -9.34
C TRP A 5 -15.63 -14.85 -8.65
N TYR A 6 -14.60 -14.41 -9.39
CA TYR A 6 -13.29 -14.14 -8.78
C TYR A 6 -13.32 -13.01 -7.74
N LEU A 7 -14.14 -11.98 -7.94
CA LEU A 7 -14.14 -10.80 -7.07
C LEU A 7 -15.12 -10.88 -5.89
N ASP A 8 -16.32 -11.39 -6.14
CA ASP A 8 -17.42 -11.38 -5.19
C ASP A 8 -17.44 -12.66 -4.36
N ASP A 9 -17.02 -13.79 -4.92
CA ASP A 9 -16.96 -15.08 -4.22
C ASP A 9 -15.52 -15.41 -3.79
N PHE A 10 -14.58 -15.55 -4.74
CA PHE A 10 -13.24 -16.03 -4.44
C PHE A 10 -12.45 -15.05 -3.56
N LEU A 11 -12.12 -13.85 -4.05
CA LEU A 11 -11.28 -12.87 -3.33
C LEU A 11 -11.90 -12.38 -2.03
N ARG A 12 -13.24 -12.29 -1.96
CA ARG A 12 -13.96 -11.94 -0.74
C ARG A 12 -13.72 -12.99 0.36
N ASN A 13 -13.69 -14.26 -0.04
CA ASN A 13 -13.58 -15.36 0.90
C ASN A 13 -12.15 -15.81 1.15
N VAL A 14 -11.13 -15.34 0.40
CA VAL A 14 -9.73 -15.75 0.59
C VAL A 14 -9.28 -15.66 2.06
N VAL A 15 -9.61 -14.56 2.73
CA VAL A 15 -9.20 -14.34 4.12
C VAL A 15 -10.08 -15.10 5.12
N THR A 16 -11.37 -15.33 4.83
CA THR A 16 -12.28 -16.08 5.71
C THR A 16 -12.08 -17.59 5.60
N ASP A 17 -11.76 -18.05 4.40
CA ASP A 17 -11.67 -19.46 4.04
C ASP A 17 -10.23 -19.96 4.17
N ASN A 18 -9.34 -19.27 4.89
CA ASN A 18 -7.95 -19.70 5.08
C ASN A 18 -7.24 -20.08 3.77
N ILE A 19 -7.57 -19.39 2.68
CA ILE A 19 -6.91 -19.55 1.39
C ILE A 19 -5.64 -18.71 1.45
N VAL A 20 -4.49 -19.31 1.15
CA VAL A 20 -3.19 -18.66 1.28
C VAL A 20 -2.56 -18.51 -0.08
N PHE A 21 -2.08 -17.31 -0.39
CA PHE A 21 -1.22 -17.13 -1.55
C PHE A 21 0.14 -17.77 -1.30
N SER A 22 0.62 -18.60 -2.24
CA SER A 22 1.97 -19.14 -2.20
C SER A 22 2.81 -18.49 -3.30
N PRO A 23 3.76 -17.61 -2.95
CA PRO A 23 4.76 -17.12 -3.90
C PRO A 23 5.49 -18.25 -4.63
N ARG A 24 5.83 -19.33 -3.90
CA ARG A 24 6.55 -20.49 -4.45
C ARG A 24 5.76 -21.25 -5.52
N ARG A 25 4.47 -21.51 -5.27
CA ARG A 25 3.59 -22.21 -6.22
C ARG A 25 2.99 -21.27 -7.26
N ARG A 26 3.09 -19.96 -7.04
CA ARG A 26 2.51 -18.91 -7.88
C ARG A 26 1.00 -19.08 -8.06
N SER A 27 0.32 -19.50 -7.00
CA SER A 27 -1.13 -19.77 -6.96
C SER A 27 -1.68 -19.58 -5.55
N PHE A 28 -3.01 -19.54 -5.43
CA PHE A 28 -3.69 -19.60 -4.15
C PHE A 28 -3.96 -21.06 -3.77
N VAL A 29 -3.72 -21.39 -2.49
CA VAL A 29 -3.75 -22.75 -1.96
C VAL A 29 -4.70 -22.80 -0.78
N ASN A 30 -5.54 -23.83 -0.74
CA ASN A 30 -6.48 -24.05 0.36
C ASN A 30 -5.84 -24.93 1.44
N LYS A 31 -6.21 -24.69 2.70
CA LYS A 31 -5.98 -25.67 3.76
C LYS A 31 -6.85 -26.92 3.52
N PRO A 32 -6.44 -28.10 4.01
CA PRO A 32 -7.21 -29.33 3.85
C PRO A 32 -8.64 -29.18 4.41
N GLY A 33 -9.64 -29.70 3.69
CA GLY A 33 -11.04 -29.74 4.16
C GLY A 33 -12.04 -28.80 3.47
N GLN A 34 -11.64 -28.12 2.39
CA GLN A 34 -12.54 -27.24 1.63
C GLN A 34 -13.18 -27.91 0.41
N ALA A 35 -14.34 -27.40 0.01
CA ALA A 35 -15.17 -27.99 -1.04
C ALA A 35 -14.55 -27.93 -2.45
N PHE A 36 -13.68 -26.94 -2.71
CA PHE A 36 -12.93 -26.84 -3.95
C PHE A 36 -11.46 -26.52 -3.64
N ARG A 37 -10.58 -26.70 -4.62
CA ARG A 37 -9.16 -26.37 -4.51
C ARG A 37 -8.88 -25.07 -5.24
N ALA A 38 -8.47 -24.02 -4.53
CA ALA A 38 -8.12 -22.75 -5.16
C ALA A 38 -7.02 -22.86 -6.23
N GLU A 39 -6.12 -23.84 -6.10
CA GLU A 39 -5.06 -24.10 -7.08
C GLU A 39 -5.63 -24.39 -8.47
N GLU A 40 -6.75 -25.11 -8.54
CA GLU A 40 -7.41 -25.50 -9.81
C GLU A 40 -8.11 -24.32 -10.52
N TYR A 41 -8.07 -23.13 -9.93
CA TYR A 41 -8.62 -21.90 -10.52
C TYR A 41 -7.60 -20.77 -10.60
N THR A 42 -6.48 -20.87 -9.87
CA THR A 42 -5.53 -19.76 -9.74
C THR A 42 -4.10 -20.12 -10.10
N ASP A 43 -3.85 -21.36 -10.55
CA ASP A 43 -2.54 -21.70 -11.09
C ASP A 43 -2.24 -20.90 -12.37
N VAL A 44 -0.97 -20.96 -12.77
CA VAL A 44 -0.48 -20.21 -13.93
C VAL A 44 -1.22 -20.60 -15.22
N LYS A 45 -1.62 -21.87 -15.37
CA LYS A 45 -2.25 -22.37 -16.59
C LYS A 45 -3.72 -21.96 -16.68
N GLU A 46 -4.44 -22.01 -15.58
CA GLU A 46 -5.83 -21.58 -15.46
C GLU A 46 -5.95 -20.08 -15.68
N LEU A 47 -5.03 -19.29 -15.13
CA LEU A 47 -5.00 -17.85 -15.38
C LEU A 47 -4.62 -17.52 -16.84
N GLN A 48 -3.78 -18.32 -17.49
CA GLN A 48 -3.51 -18.20 -18.92
C GLN A 48 -4.74 -18.55 -19.75
N ALA A 49 -5.44 -19.65 -19.44
CA ALA A 49 -6.68 -20.03 -20.11
C ALA A 49 -7.77 -18.96 -19.95
N LEU A 50 -7.88 -18.39 -18.75
CA LEU A 50 -8.74 -17.25 -18.45
C LEU A 50 -8.37 -16.02 -19.30
N ALA A 51 -7.08 -15.70 -19.41
CA ALA A 51 -6.59 -14.59 -20.24
C ALA A 51 -6.81 -14.85 -21.74
N GLU A 52 -6.72 -16.09 -22.21
CA GLU A 52 -7.04 -16.47 -23.58
C GLU A 52 -8.53 -16.30 -23.91
N LEU A 53 -9.41 -16.60 -22.95
CA LEU A 53 -10.86 -16.48 -23.10
C LEU A 53 -11.31 -15.01 -23.04
N LEU A 54 -10.83 -14.25 -22.05
CA LEU A 54 -11.22 -12.87 -21.83
C LEU A 54 -10.52 -11.88 -22.78
N GLY A 55 -9.30 -12.22 -23.21
CA GLY A 55 -8.41 -11.33 -23.94
C GLY A 55 -8.03 -10.07 -23.14
N ALA A 56 -7.29 -9.16 -23.78
CA ALA A 56 -6.83 -7.92 -23.15
C ALA A 56 -7.98 -7.05 -22.61
N TYR A 57 -9.11 -6.97 -23.34
CA TYR A 57 -10.27 -6.17 -22.91
C TYR A 57 -10.95 -6.73 -21.66
N GLY A 58 -11.19 -8.04 -21.60
CA GLY A 58 -11.81 -8.67 -20.45
C GLY A 58 -10.91 -8.64 -19.21
N MET A 59 -9.60 -8.85 -19.40
CA MET A 59 -8.60 -8.73 -18.33
C MET A 59 -8.48 -7.29 -17.83
N LYS A 60 -8.52 -6.29 -18.73
CA LYS A 60 -8.58 -4.87 -18.35
C LYS A 60 -9.82 -4.56 -17.51
N HIS A 61 -11.00 -5.06 -17.91
CA HIS A 61 -12.24 -4.88 -17.15
C HIS A 61 -12.16 -5.51 -15.75
N MET A 62 -11.65 -6.73 -15.66
CA MET A 62 -11.43 -7.42 -14.39
C MET A 62 -10.46 -6.64 -13.49
N GLY A 63 -9.35 -6.15 -14.04
CA GLY A 63 -8.40 -5.30 -13.34
C GLY A 63 -8.98 -3.99 -12.82
N GLN A 64 -9.84 -3.32 -13.59
CA GLN A 64 -10.54 -2.11 -13.15
C GLN A 64 -11.46 -2.39 -11.96
N LYS A 65 -12.17 -3.53 -11.96
CA LYS A 65 -13.04 -3.93 -10.84
C LYS A 65 -12.24 -4.24 -9.57
N MET A 66 -11.08 -4.89 -9.69
CA MET A 66 -10.14 -5.06 -8.56
C MET A 66 -9.72 -3.72 -7.97
N MET A 67 -9.39 -2.75 -8.84
CA MET A 67 -8.99 -1.41 -8.39
C MET A 67 -10.11 -0.65 -7.68
N GLN A 68 -11.36 -0.84 -8.10
CA GLN A 68 -12.52 -0.29 -7.40
C GLN A 68 -12.69 -0.90 -5.99
N GLN A 69 -12.48 -2.21 -5.83
CA GLN A 69 -12.49 -2.85 -4.52
C GLN A 69 -11.34 -2.35 -3.63
N ILE A 70 -10.12 -2.23 -4.17
CA ILE A 70 -8.97 -1.64 -3.44
C ILE A 70 -9.29 -0.21 -3.00
N ALA A 71 -9.83 0.61 -3.89
CA ALA A 71 -10.23 1.98 -3.58
C ALA A 71 -11.26 2.05 -2.44
N SER A 72 -12.23 1.12 -2.41
CA SER A 72 -13.17 0.99 -1.30
C SER A 72 -12.47 0.64 0.02
N GLN A 73 -11.54 -0.33 0.01
CA GLN A 73 -10.78 -0.69 1.22
C GLN A 73 -9.91 0.47 1.72
N VAL A 74 -9.25 1.21 0.83
CA VAL A 74 -8.48 2.41 1.17
C VAL A 74 -9.40 3.50 1.76
N GLY A 75 -10.63 3.63 1.27
CA GLY A 75 -11.65 4.50 1.85
C GLY A 75 -11.96 4.15 3.30
N GLU A 76 -12.10 2.86 3.62
CA GLU A 76 -12.33 2.40 5.00
C GLU A 76 -11.10 2.55 5.89
N ILE A 77 -9.89 2.29 5.37
CA ILE A 77 -8.63 2.55 6.10
C ILE A 77 -8.54 4.03 6.48
N LYS A 78 -8.90 4.94 5.56
CA LYS A 78 -8.93 6.39 5.86
C LYS A 78 -9.89 6.73 7.00
N LYS A 79 -11.05 6.08 7.11
CA LYS A 79 -11.98 6.28 8.24
C LYS A 79 -11.34 5.88 9.58
N LEU A 80 -10.63 4.74 9.61
CA LEU A 80 -9.91 4.27 10.81
C LEU A 80 -8.77 5.22 11.21
N VAL A 81 -8.08 5.79 10.22
CA VAL A 81 -7.03 6.80 10.44
C VAL A 81 -7.63 8.09 11.02
N ILE A 82 -8.81 8.51 10.54
CA ILE A 82 -9.52 9.69 11.06
C ILE A 82 -9.92 9.47 12.52
N GLU A 83 -10.43 8.28 12.85
CA GLU A 83 -10.83 7.93 14.23
C GLU A 83 -9.66 8.03 15.22
N ASN A 84 -8.45 7.71 14.78
CA ASN A 84 -7.25 7.69 15.62
C ASN A 84 -6.29 8.88 15.37
N LYS A 85 -6.76 9.93 14.67
CA LYS A 85 -5.91 11.00 14.14
C LYS A 85 -4.99 11.64 15.19
N ASP A 86 -5.53 12.03 16.34
CA ASP A 86 -4.75 12.73 17.37
C ASP A 86 -3.66 11.84 17.96
N VAL A 87 -3.98 10.57 18.21
CA VAL A 87 -3.02 9.57 18.73
C VAL A 87 -1.92 9.30 17.71
N LEU A 88 -2.27 9.14 16.44
CA LEU A 88 -1.31 8.91 15.35
C LEU A 88 -0.39 10.13 15.13
N MET A 89 -0.92 11.34 15.25
CA MET A 89 -0.13 12.58 15.19
C MET A 89 0.89 12.65 16.33
N SER A 90 0.48 12.30 17.56
CA SER A 90 1.39 12.24 18.71
C SER A 90 2.43 11.12 18.59
N LEU A 91 2.05 9.96 18.03
CA LEU A 91 2.97 8.85 17.78
C LEU A 91 4.06 9.24 16.79
N ARG A 92 3.70 9.98 15.74
CA ARG A 92 4.64 10.43 14.72
C ARG A 92 5.70 11.39 15.28
N THR A 93 5.36 12.24 16.26
CA THR A 93 6.33 13.18 16.85
C THR A 93 7.11 12.60 18.02
N SER A 94 6.70 11.44 18.54
CA SER A 94 7.23 10.87 19.79
C SER A 94 7.78 9.45 19.58
N PHE A 95 8.16 9.09 18.34
CA PHE A 95 8.67 7.76 18.00
C PHE A 95 10.02 7.46 18.67
N ASP A 96 10.78 8.51 18.99
CA ASP A 96 12.04 8.51 19.72
C ASP A 96 11.89 8.21 21.21
N LYS A 97 10.67 8.35 21.77
CA LYS A 97 10.39 8.16 23.21
C LYS A 97 9.66 6.83 23.46
N PRO A 98 10.35 5.79 23.94
CA PRO A 98 9.80 4.43 24.00
C PRO A 98 8.57 4.32 24.92
N PHE A 99 8.61 4.89 26.12
CA PHE A 99 7.49 4.81 27.08
C PHE A 99 6.23 5.52 26.60
N GLN A 100 6.37 6.75 26.08
CA GLN A 100 5.23 7.51 25.55
C GLN A 100 4.62 6.82 24.32
N CYS A 101 5.48 6.26 23.45
CA CYS A 101 5.05 5.51 22.28
C CYS A 101 4.19 4.29 22.66
N MET A 102 4.58 3.51 23.67
CA MET A 102 3.79 2.37 24.15
C MET A 102 2.41 2.78 24.67
N GLU A 103 2.34 3.84 25.48
CA GLU A 103 1.08 4.33 26.03
C GLU A 103 0.13 4.81 24.91
N LEU A 104 0.68 5.48 23.91
CA LEU A 104 -0.08 5.91 22.74
C LEU A 104 -0.55 4.72 21.87
N ILE A 105 0.27 3.68 21.69
CA ILE A 105 -0.12 2.46 20.96
C ILE A 105 -1.31 1.79 21.66
N ARG A 106 -1.32 1.71 23.00
CA ARG A 106 -2.44 1.14 23.76
C ARG A 106 -3.76 1.92 23.60
N ARG A 107 -3.69 3.19 23.18
CA ARG A 107 -4.86 4.03 22.92
C ARG A 107 -5.43 3.85 21.50
N LEU A 108 -4.69 3.19 20.59
CA LEU A 108 -5.17 2.94 19.24
C LEU A 108 -6.33 1.94 19.25
N LYS A 109 -7.39 2.31 18.54
CA LYS A 109 -8.57 1.46 18.35
C LYS A 109 -8.51 0.79 16.99
N ASN A 110 -9.10 -0.39 16.88
CA ASN A 110 -9.33 -1.07 15.59
C ASN A 110 -8.04 -1.42 14.81
N MET A 111 -6.92 -1.69 15.49
CA MET A 111 -5.64 -2.11 14.87
C MET A 111 -5.83 -3.34 13.97
N ASP A 112 -6.60 -4.33 14.43
CA ASP A 112 -6.85 -5.56 13.69
C ASP A 112 -7.58 -5.32 12.37
N ASN A 113 -8.51 -4.35 12.36
CA ASN A 113 -9.26 -3.98 11.17
C ASN A 113 -8.37 -3.28 10.13
N VAL A 114 -7.40 -2.46 10.57
CA VAL A 114 -6.43 -1.84 9.66
C VAL A 114 -5.59 -2.91 8.99
N LEU A 115 -4.99 -3.81 9.77
CA LEU A 115 -4.15 -4.90 9.25
C LEU A 115 -4.95 -5.81 8.31
N LEU A 116 -6.17 -6.20 8.69
CA LEU A 116 -7.03 -7.02 7.85
C LEU A 116 -7.30 -6.36 6.49
N ARG A 117 -7.62 -5.06 6.48
CA ARG A 117 -7.88 -4.33 5.22
C ARG A 117 -6.64 -4.20 4.36
N VAL A 118 -5.48 -3.97 4.97
CA VAL A 118 -4.19 -3.91 4.25
C VAL A 118 -3.83 -5.28 3.66
N THR A 119 -4.06 -6.38 4.40
CA THR A 119 -3.94 -7.74 3.87
C THR A 119 -4.87 -7.98 2.68
N ILE A 120 -6.14 -7.60 2.78
CA ILE A 120 -7.11 -7.77 1.67
C ILE A 120 -6.64 -7.00 0.42
N VAL A 121 -6.17 -5.75 0.59
CA VAL A 121 -5.61 -4.99 -0.54
C VAL A 121 -4.40 -5.71 -1.13
N GLY A 122 -3.51 -6.23 -0.29
CA GLY A 122 -2.36 -7.02 -0.72
C GLY A 122 -2.76 -8.24 -1.54
N VAL A 123 -3.70 -9.05 -1.03
CA VAL A 123 -4.23 -10.23 -1.72
C VAL A 123 -4.78 -9.89 -3.11
N ILE A 124 -5.57 -8.81 -3.23
CA ILE A 124 -6.13 -8.37 -4.51
C ILE A 124 -5.01 -7.93 -5.48
N LEU A 125 -4.00 -7.19 -4.99
CA LEU A 125 -2.87 -6.75 -5.80
C LEU A 125 -1.99 -7.91 -6.27
N THR A 126 -1.79 -8.91 -5.42
CA THR A 126 -1.05 -10.12 -5.75
C THR A 126 -1.80 -10.94 -6.80
N PHE A 127 -3.11 -11.17 -6.61
CA PHE A 127 -3.92 -11.85 -7.62
C PHE A 127 -3.91 -11.10 -8.95
N ARG A 128 -4.00 -9.77 -8.92
CA ARG A 128 -3.85 -8.94 -10.12
C ARG A 128 -2.51 -9.18 -10.81
N SER A 129 -1.41 -9.26 -10.07
CA SER A 129 -0.07 -9.51 -10.64
C SER A 129 -0.02 -10.84 -11.37
N LEU A 130 -0.61 -11.90 -10.80
CA LEU A 130 -0.72 -13.20 -11.48
C LEU A 130 -1.55 -13.10 -12.77
N THR A 131 -2.69 -12.40 -12.72
CA THR A 131 -3.55 -12.23 -13.91
C THR A 131 -2.88 -11.42 -15.02
N GLN A 132 -2.05 -10.43 -14.67
CA GLN A 132 -1.31 -9.59 -15.61
C GLN A 132 -0.17 -10.36 -16.28
N GLU A 133 0.57 -11.15 -15.50
CA GLU A 133 1.64 -12.00 -16.02
C GLU A 133 1.08 -13.11 -16.93
N ALA A 134 -0.06 -13.69 -16.56
CA ALA A 134 -0.80 -14.62 -17.41
C ALA A 134 -1.18 -13.99 -18.76
N LEU A 135 -1.72 -12.76 -18.74
CA LEU A 135 -2.04 -12.01 -19.95
C LEU A 135 -0.79 -11.71 -20.80
N GLU A 136 0.31 -11.30 -20.17
CA GLU A 136 1.57 -11.01 -20.85
C GLU A 136 2.10 -12.25 -21.60
N MET A 137 2.09 -13.42 -20.96
CA MET A 137 2.51 -14.68 -21.58
C MET A 137 1.64 -15.06 -22.79
N VAL A 138 0.32 -14.90 -22.66
CA VAL A 138 -0.62 -15.16 -23.77
C VAL A 138 -0.40 -14.19 -24.93
N LEU A 139 -0.23 -12.90 -24.66
CA LEU A 139 -0.04 -11.89 -25.70
C LEU A 139 1.32 -12.01 -26.37
N LYS A 140 2.39 -12.35 -25.64
CA LYS A 140 3.70 -12.65 -26.23
C LYS A 140 3.63 -13.80 -27.24
N LYS A 141 2.77 -14.80 -26.98
CA LYS A 141 2.57 -15.93 -27.90
C LYS A 141 1.67 -15.57 -29.10
N ARG A 142 0.58 -14.82 -28.87
CA ARG A 142 -0.42 -14.52 -29.91
C ARG A 142 -0.04 -13.33 -30.82
N VAL A 143 0.58 -12.29 -30.25
CA VAL A 143 0.92 -11.04 -30.94
C VAL A 143 2.36 -10.57 -30.62
N PRO A 144 3.39 -11.39 -30.94
CA PRO A 144 4.78 -11.14 -30.54
C PRO A 144 5.34 -9.81 -31.07
N PHE A 145 5.02 -9.44 -32.32
CA PHE A 145 5.51 -8.20 -32.92
C PHE A 145 4.98 -6.96 -32.19
N LEU A 146 3.68 -6.94 -31.86
CA LEU A 146 3.08 -5.84 -31.11
C LEU A 146 3.66 -5.76 -29.69
N MET A 147 3.84 -6.90 -29.02
CA MET A 147 4.45 -6.95 -27.69
C MET A 147 5.88 -6.39 -27.71
N SER A 148 6.69 -6.77 -28.71
CA SER A 148 8.05 -6.24 -28.86
C SER A 148 8.04 -4.71 -29.01
N SER A 149 7.13 -4.16 -29.82
CA SER A 149 7.00 -2.70 -29.98
C SER A 149 6.54 -2.00 -28.70
N ILE A 150 5.62 -2.60 -27.94
CA ILE A 150 5.14 -2.02 -26.67
C ILE A 150 6.27 -2.01 -25.62
N VAL A 151 7.04 -3.10 -25.52
CA VAL A 151 8.18 -3.19 -24.59
C VAL A 151 9.24 -2.15 -24.96
N ASP A 152 9.66 -2.11 -26.22
CA ASP A 152 10.65 -1.15 -26.70
C ASP A 152 10.20 0.31 -26.47
N PHE A 153 8.95 0.61 -26.77
CA PHE A 153 8.39 1.94 -26.57
C PHE A 153 8.35 2.31 -25.08
N LYS A 154 7.95 1.40 -24.19
CA LYS A 154 7.92 1.67 -22.74
C LYS A 154 9.32 1.92 -22.16
N GLU A 155 10.31 1.16 -22.58
CA GLU A 155 11.69 1.26 -22.06
C GLU A 155 12.37 2.57 -22.48
N HIS A 156 12.17 3.00 -23.72
CA HIS A 156 12.83 4.18 -24.26
C HIS A 156 12.02 5.49 -24.13
N PHE A 157 10.78 5.43 -23.63
CA PHE A 157 9.95 6.64 -23.51
C PHE A 157 10.44 7.57 -22.38
N PRO A 158 10.63 8.88 -22.62
CA PRO A 158 11.20 9.79 -21.63
C PRO A 158 10.41 9.86 -20.32
N HIS A 159 11.10 9.70 -19.18
CA HIS A 159 10.49 9.70 -17.84
C HIS A 159 9.85 11.04 -17.42
N GLY A 160 10.23 12.17 -18.04
CA GLY A 160 9.70 13.50 -17.73
C GLY A 160 8.55 13.98 -18.63
N ASN A 161 8.07 13.15 -19.55
CA ASN A 161 7.02 13.55 -20.49
C ASN A 161 5.62 13.34 -19.87
N ASN A 162 4.74 14.34 -20.02
CA ASN A 162 3.35 14.31 -19.56
C ASN A 162 2.54 13.13 -20.11
N ASP A 163 2.93 12.56 -21.25
CA ASP A 163 2.24 11.43 -21.88
C ASP A 163 2.69 10.05 -21.34
N ARG A 164 3.68 10.00 -20.43
CA ARG A 164 4.16 8.74 -19.81
C ARG A 164 3.04 7.90 -19.19
N PRO A 165 2.03 8.47 -18.49
CA PRO A 165 0.92 7.68 -17.94
C PRO A 165 0.10 6.94 -19.02
N LEU A 166 0.02 7.48 -20.24
CA LEU A 166 -0.67 6.82 -21.36
C LEU A 166 0.14 5.61 -21.84
N VAL A 167 1.48 5.75 -21.88
CA VAL A 167 2.39 4.65 -22.21
C VAL A 167 2.30 3.53 -21.16
N GLU A 168 2.24 3.90 -19.89
CA GLU A 168 2.06 2.94 -18.80
C GLU A 168 0.69 2.28 -18.81
N GLU A 169 -0.37 3.00 -19.19
CA GLU A 169 -1.71 2.41 -19.38
C GLU A 169 -1.72 1.40 -20.53
N MET A 170 -1.05 1.73 -21.65
CA MET A 170 -0.88 0.81 -22.78
C MET A 170 -0.12 -0.44 -22.36
N ALA A 171 1.03 -0.28 -21.68
CA ALA A 171 1.83 -1.40 -21.18
C ALA A 171 1.03 -2.29 -20.21
N THR A 172 0.31 -1.69 -19.27
CA THR A 172 -0.54 -2.41 -18.32
C THR A 172 -1.67 -3.15 -19.03
N SER A 173 -2.24 -2.58 -20.10
CA SER A 173 -3.27 -3.24 -20.92
C SER A 173 -2.73 -4.45 -21.70
N ALA A 174 -1.41 -4.51 -21.91
CA ALA A 174 -0.69 -5.64 -22.50
C ALA A 174 -0.14 -6.64 -21.47
N GLY A 175 -0.48 -6.48 -20.18
CA GLY A 175 -0.05 -7.36 -19.09
C GLY A 175 1.34 -7.02 -18.52
N LEU A 176 2.07 -6.04 -19.07
CA LEU A 176 3.39 -5.67 -18.57
C LEU A 176 3.28 -5.04 -17.17
N GLN A 177 4.19 -5.42 -16.27
CA GLN A 177 4.27 -4.82 -14.94
C GLN A 177 4.84 -3.41 -15.01
N CYS A 178 4.24 -2.47 -14.28
CA CYS A 178 4.70 -1.09 -14.14
C CYS A 178 5.03 -0.83 -12.67
N GLU A 179 6.09 -0.05 -12.40
CA GLU A 179 6.46 0.37 -11.04
C GLU A 179 5.32 1.12 -10.36
N LEU A 180 4.62 1.96 -11.13
CA LEU A 180 3.42 2.66 -10.72
C LEU A 180 2.23 2.12 -11.52
N ASP A 181 1.19 1.60 -10.86
CA ASP A 181 -0.02 1.14 -11.56
C ASP A 181 -0.93 2.35 -11.87
N PRO A 182 -1.08 2.74 -13.15
CA PRO A 182 -1.87 3.91 -13.52
C PRO A 182 -3.37 3.72 -13.22
N VAL A 183 -3.87 2.48 -13.25
CA VAL A 183 -5.26 2.16 -12.96
C VAL A 183 -5.52 2.31 -11.45
N LEU A 184 -4.55 1.91 -10.61
CA LEU A 184 -4.60 2.15 -9.18
C LEU A 184 -4.57 3.65 -8.86
N CYS A 185 -3.66 4.40 -9.47
CA CYS A 185 -3.59 5.86 -9.32
C CYS A 185 -4.93 6.51 -9.63
N GLN A 186 -5.54 6.15 -10.76
CA GLN A 186 -6.84 6.68 -11.18
C GLN A 186 -7.97 6.31 -10.22
N ALA A 187 -8.02 5.06 -9.75
CA ALA A 187 -9.04 4.63 -8.79
C ALA A 187 -8.92 5.36 -7.45
N LEU A 188 -7.70 5.59 -6.96
CA LEU A 188 -7.47 6.32 -5.71
C LEU A 188 -7.74 7.84 -5.82
N ARG A 189 -7.58 8.43 -7.01
CA ARG A 189 -8.00 9.83 -7.27
C ARG A 189 -9.49 10.02 -7.07
N VAL A 190 -10.31 9.06 -7.48
CA VAL A 190 -11.78 9.15 -7.32
C VAL A 190 -12.17 9.14 -5.83
N VAL A 191 -11.48 8.37 -5.00
CA VAL A 191 -11.67 8.37 -3.54
C VAL A 191 -11.26 9.73 -2.93
N LYS A 192 -10.26 10.41 -3.50
CA LYS A 192 -9.86 11.77 -3.13
C LYS A 192 -10.97 12.77 -3.48
N ALA A 193 -11.59 12.63 -4.66
CA ALA A 193 -12.63 13.52 -5.17
C ALA A 193 -14.02 13.31 -4.53
N CYS A 194 -14.38 12.09 -4.14
CA CYS A 194 -15.71 11.79 -3.57
C CYS A 194 -15.90 12.38 -2.15
N LEU A 195 -14.80 12.71 -1.45
CA LEU A 195 -14.82 13.50 -0.21
C LEU A 195 -14.67 15.02 -0.46
N GLN A 196 -14.59 15.44 -1.72
CA GLN A 196 -14.35 16.82 -2.15
C GLN A 196 -15.31 17.22 -3.28
N MET A 197 -16.61 17.29 -3.00
CA MET A 197 -17.52 18.05 -3.86
C MET A 197 -18.64 18.73 -3.06
N SER A 198 -18.32 19.88 -2.46
CA SER A 198 -19.14 21.06 -2.77
C SER A 198 -18.42 21.78 -3.91
N ARG A 199 -19.13 22.04 -5.01
CA ARG A 199 -18.61 22.67 -6.23
C ARG A 199 -18.12 24.09 -5.93
N ILE A 200 -16.84 24.26 -5.57
CA ILE A 200 -16.20 25.57 -5.53
C ILE A 200 -15.63 25.81 -6.93
N SER A 201 -16.18 26.79 -7.64
CA SER A 201 -15.66 27.14 -8.97
C SER A 201 -14.24 27.71 -8.86
N LEU A 202 -13.39 27.43 -9.85
CA LEU A 202 -12.04 28.00 -9.98
C LEU A 202 -12.04 29.54 -9.89
N LEU A 203 -13.16 30.18 -10.25
CA LEU A 203 -13.35 31.62 -10.14
C LEU A 203 -13.37 32.10 -8.68
N HIS A 204 -14.03 31.37 -7.77
CA HIS A 204 -14.06 31.72 -6.34
C HIS A 204 -12.67 31.58 -5.69
N LEU A 205 -11.91 30.55 -6.07
CA LEU A 205 -10.55 30.35 -5.55
C LEU A 205 -9.61 31.47 -6.00
N LYS A 206 -9.69 31.89 -7.27
CA LYS A 206 -8.93 33.04 -7.78
C LYS A 206 -9.29 34.34 -7.05
N ASN A 207 -10.57 34.56 -6.79
CA ASN A 207 -11.03 35.74 -6.06
C ASN A 207 -10.52 35.78 -4.62
N ILE A 208 -10.56 34.65 -3.90
CA ILE A 208 -10.04 34.55 -2.54
C ILE A 208 -8.53 34.80 -2.51
N LEU A 209 -7.80 34.25 -3.49
CA LEU A 209 -6.35 34.42 -3.58
C LEU A 209 -5.96 35.88 -3.83
N LEU A 210 -6.49 36.49 -4.89
CA LEU A 210 -6.12 37.85 -5.31
C LEU A 210 -6.55 38.88 -4.27
N LYS A 211 -7.81 38.82 -3.83
CA LYS A 211 -8.35 39.79 -2.88
C LYS A 211 -7.73 39.64 -1.48
N GLY A 212 -7.48 38.40 -1.05
CA GLY A 212 -6.79 38.14 0.22
C GLY A 212 -5.35 38.67 0.21
N GLN A 213 -4.63 38.58 -0.90
CA GLN A 213 -3.29 39.14 -1.04
C GLN A 213 -3.30 40.68 -1.04
N GLU A 214 -4.26 41.31 -1.74
CA GLU A 214 -4.43 42.76 -1.77
C GLU A 214 -4.74 43.30 -0.36
N ASP A 215 -5.72 42.72 0.33
CA ASP A 215 -6.14 43.14 1.67
C ASP A 215 -4.99 43.00 2.70
N ILE A 216 -4.19 41.93 2.61
CA ILE A 216 -3.05 41.71 3.50
C ILE A 216 -1.92 42.72 3.22
N LYS A 217 -1.67 43.04 1.94
CA LYS A 217 -0.69 44.04 1.55
C LYS A 217 -1.08 45.44 2.04
N GLU A 218 -2.34 45.81 1.89
CA GLU A 218 -2.84 47.12 2.34
C GLU A 218 -2.79 47.25 3.87
N LYS A 219 -3.21 46.22 4.60
CA LYS A 219 -3.35 46.29 6.06
C LYS A 219 -2.05 46.02 6.82
N TYR A 220 -1.18 45.17 6.29
CA TYR A 220 0.03 44.70 7.01
C TYR A 220 1.34 44.97 6.26
N GLY A 221 1.29 45.52 5.04
CA GLY A 221 2.48 45.82 4.24
C GLY A 221 3.24 44.59 3.75
N VAL A 222 2.68 43.38 3.89
CA VAL A 222 3.33 42.12 3.50
C VAL A 222 3.07 41.87 2.02
N VAL A 223 4.15 41.65 1.27
CA VAL A 223 4.08 41.40 -0.18
C VAL A 223 3.70 39.93 -0.43
N SER A 224 3.04 39.66 -1.56
CA SER A 224 2.50 38.33 -1.89
C SER A 224 3.55 37.21 -1.94
N ASP A 225 4.79 37.55 -2.26
CA ASP A 225 5.96 36.66 -2.28
C ASP A 225 6.44 36.26 -0.88
N GLN A 226 6.00 36.96 0.16
CA GLN A 226 6.27 36.67 1.57
C GLN A 226 5.14 35.85 2.23
N LEU A 227 4.08 35.55 1.49
CA LEU A 227 2.92 34.81 1.97
C LEU A 227 2.92 33.38 1.45
N ARG A 228 2.66 32.46 2.36
CA ARG A 228 2.32 31.07 2.08
C ARG A 228 0.82 30.91 2.25
N ILE A 229 0.15 30.50 1.18
CA ILE A 229 -1.32 30.41 1.11
C ILE A 229 -1.67 28.96 0.82
N TYR A 230 -2.43 28.34 1.72
CA TYR A 230 -2.72 26.92 1.63
C TYR A 230 -4.07 26.56 2.23
N VAL A 231 -4.59 25.40 1.89
CA VAL A 231 -5.78 24.80 2.50
C VAL A 231 -5.37 23.55 3.25
N HIS A 232 -5.97 23.30 4.41
CA HIS A 232 -5.79 22.02 5.08
C HIS A 232 -6.52 20.93 4.33
N TYR A 233 -5.79 19.88 3.92
CA TYR A 233 -6.40 18.66 3.41
C TYR A 233 -6.63 17.69 4.57
N GLN A 234 -7.91 17.38 4.78
CA GLN A 234 -8.61 17.34 6.08
C GLN A 234 -8.56 18.66 6.87
N PRO A 235 -9.55 19.55 6.68
CA PRO A 235 -9.64 20.78 7.44
C PRO A 235 -10.04 20.54 8.90
N SER A 236 -9.67 21.46 9.81
CA SER A 236 -10.09 21.40 11.22
C SER A 236 -11.59 21.65 11.41
N TYR A 237 -12.23 22.31 10.43
CA TYR A 237 -13.67 22.57 10.35
C TYR A 237 -14.17 22.22 8.95
N TYR A 238 -15.35 21.59 8.84
CA TYR A 238 -15.97 21.23 7.55
C TYR A 238 -16.64 22.41 6.83
N HIS A 239 -16.06 23.59 6.95
CA HIS A 239 -16.33 24.75 6.11
C HIS A 239 -15.05 25.09 5.35
N PHE A 240 -15.17 25.36 4.05
CA PHE A 240 -14.02 25.69 3.22
C PHE A 240 -13.34 26.95 3.77
N HIS A 241 -12.04 26.85 4.05
CA HIS A 241 -11.24 27.95 4.55
C HIS A 241 -9.81 27.86 4.02
N VAL A 242 -9.20 29.03 3.85
CA VAL A 242 -7.84 29.20 3.32
C VAL A 242 -6.99 29.85 4.41
N HIS A 243 -5.78 29.33 4.61
CA HIS A 243 -4.80 29.88 5.55
C HIS A 243 -3.85 30.80 4.81
N PHE A 244 -3.60 31.98 5.37
CA PHE A 244 -2.57 32.92 4.93
C PHE A 244 -1.55 33.04 6.05
N THR A 245 -0.32 32.62 5.81
CA THR A 245 0.76 32.64 6.80
C THR A 245 2.00 33.29 6.21
N HIS A 246 2.76 34.02 7.01
CA HIS A 246 4.06 34.55 6.57
C HIS A 246 5.06 33.40 6.37
N LEU A 247 5.88 33.44 5.31
CA LEU A 247 6.82 32.36 4.95
C LEU A 247 7.83 32.00 6.06
N LYS A 248 8.21 32.97 6.91
CA LYS A 248 9.10 32.76 8.07
C LYS A 248 8.40 32.14 9.29
N TYR A 249 7.08 32.05 9.29
CA TYR A 249 6.31 31.47 10.39
C TYR A 249 5.95 30.03 10.07
N ASP A 250 6.52 29.10 10.83
CA ASP A 250 6.27 27.68 10.62
C ASP A 250 5.01 27.24 11.38
N ALA A 251 3.85 27.52 10.76
CA ALA A 251 2.56 27.27 11.36
C ALA A 251 2.29 25.75 11.55
N PRO A 252 1.78 25.30 12.71
CA PRO A 252 1.39 23.91 12.91
C PRO A 252 0.21 23.56 11.99
N GLY A 253 0.49 22.92 10.87
CA GLY A 253 -0.51 22.67 9.81
C GLY A 253 0.06 22.77 8.40
N CYS A 254 1.23 23.39 8.29
CA CYS A 254 1.78 23.88 7.04
C CYS A 254 2.60 22.86 6.21
N GLY A 255 2.90 21.69 6.77
CA GLY A 255 3.56 20.61 6.03
C GLY A 255 2.64 20.01 4.98
N ILE A 256 3.04 20.09 3.71
CA ILE A 256 2.52 19.23 2.64
C ILE A 256 2.60 17.77 3.13
N GLY A 257 1.50 17.01 3.05
CA GLY A 257 1.50 15.56 3.35
C GLY A 257 0.80 15.09 4.64
N LYS A 258 0.25 15.97 5.49
CA LYS A 258 -0.26 15.59 6.83
C LYS A 258 -1.31 14.47 6.91
N ALA A 259 -2.14 14.26 5.88
CA ALA A 259 -3.18 13.23 5.92
C ALA A 259 -2.68 11.83 5.45
N HIS A 260 -1.58 11.78 4.69
CA HIS A 260 -1.16 10.54 4.00
C HIS A 260 -0.05 9.77 4.69
N LEU A 261 0.54 10.35 5.75
CA LEU A 261 1.56 9.71 6.59
C LEU A 261 0.93 8.90 7.73
N LEU A 262 -0.23 9.31 8.23
CA LEU A 262 -0.86 8.67 9.40
C LEU A 262 -1.30 7.23 9.12
N GLN A 263 -1.68 6.92 7.89
CA GLN A 263 -2.01 5.55 7.49
C GLN A 263 -0.79 4.63 7.53
N ASP A 264 0.39 5.10 7.10
CA ASP A 264 1.62 4.29 7.11
C ASP A 264 2.12 4.12 8.55
N VAL A 265 2.08 5.19 9.36
CA VAL A 265 2.38 5.10 10.80
C VAL A 265 1.45 4.11 11.47
N PHE A 266 0.15 4.14 11.17
CA PHE A 266 -0.82 3.22 11.76
C PHE A 266 -0.52 1.76 11.39
N VAL A 267 -0.20 1.49 10.12
CA VAL A 267 0.18 0.13 9.70
C VAL A 267 1.48 -0.29 10.37
N ALA A 268 2.51 0.56 10.38
CA ALA A 268 3.82 0.27 10.94
C ALA A 268 3.76 -0.10 12.42
N VAL A 269 3.04 0.68 13.23
CA VAL A 269 2.89 0.42 14.68
C VAL A 269 1.96 -0.75 14.97
N ALA A 270 1.09 -1.13 14.03
CA ALA A 270 0.22 -2.28 14.17
C ALA A 270 0.94 -3.61 13.83
N LEU A 271 2.01 -3.62 13.03
CA LEU A 271 2.71 -4.86 12.64
C LEU A 271 3.10 -5.77 13.81
N PRO A 272 3.62 -5.28 14.97
CA PRO A 272 3.95 -6.14 16.10
C PRO A 272 2.74 -6.91 16.67
N SER A 273 1.52 -6.42 16.49
CA SER A 273 0.32 -7.13 16.94
C SER A 273 0.10 -8.46 16.20
N LEU A 274 0.66 -8.62 14.99
CA LEU A 274 0.62 -9.87 14.24
C LEU A 274 1.37 -11.00 14.95
N ALA A 275 2.43 -10.69 15.70
CA ALA A 275 3.23 -11.70 16.38
C ALA A 275 2.43 -12.45 17.47
N TYR A 276 1.38 -11.83 18.02
CA TYR A 276 0.50 -12.45 19.02
C TYR A 276 -0.59 -13.33 18.41
N ARG A 277 -0.64 -13.45 17.07
CA ARG A 277 -1.65 -14.26 16.38
C ARG A 277 -1.08 -15.63 16.02
N ASP A 278 -1.82 -16.68 16.35
CA ASP A 278 -1.40 -18.05 16.06
C ASP A 278 -1.32 -18.35 14.55
N ASN A 279 -2.09 -17.63 13.71
CA ASN A 279 -2.10 -17.79 12.25
C ASN A 279 -1.09 -16.90 11.50
N ALA A 280 -0.20 -16.21 12.21
CA ALA A 280 0.84 -15.37 11.61
C ALA A 280 2.17 -16.11 11.43
N GLU A 281 2.18 -17.44 11.53
CA GLU A 281 3.38 -18.22 11.27
C GLU A 281 3.73 -18.22 9.78
N TYR A 282 5.02 -18.09 9.49
CA TYR A 282 5.54 -18.17 8.13
C TYR A 282 5.74 -19.64 7.76
N ASN A 283 5.13 -20.05 6.66
CA ASN A 283 5.26 -21.40 6.14
C ASN A 283 6.31 -21.44 5.02
N ALA A 284 7.42 -22.13 5.26
CA ALA A 284 8.52 -22.26 4.29
C ALA A 284 8.14 -23.03 3.01
N ASP A 285 7.10 -23.88 3.03
CA ASP A 285 6.63 -24.56 1.82
C ASP A 285 5.81 -23.65 0.92
N LEU A 286 5.10 -22.69 1.52
CA LEU A 286 4.33 -21.70 0.78
C LEU A 286 5.18 -20.47 0.43
N GLU A 287 6.29 -20.24 1.14
CA GLU A 287 7.07 -19.00 1.15
C GLU A 287 6.25 -17.78 1.59
N GLY A 288 5.33 -17.99 2.53
CA GLY A 288 4.44 -16.93 3.02
C GLY A 288 3.77 -17.26 4.34
N HIS A 289 3.21 -16.22 4.99
CA HIS A 289 2.39 -16.36 6.21
C HIS A 289 1.02 -16.99 5.94
N GLU A 290 0.55 -17.81 6.88
CA GLU A 290 -0.75 -18.50 6.76
C GLU A 290 -1.96 -17.56 6.73
N ASN A 291 -1.83 -16.35 7.28
CA ASN A 291 -2.88 -15.32 7.26
C ASN A 291 -2.72 -14.31 6.10
N ASN A 292 -1.90 -14.61 5.10
CA ASN A 292 -1.57 -13.72 3.98
C ASN A 292 -0.88 -12.40 4.38
N ALA A 293 -0.30 -12.29 5.58
CA ALA A 293 0.43 -11.07 5.98
C ALA A 293 1.58 -10.72 5.02
N HIS A 294 2.22 -11.70 4.39
CA HIS A 294 3.24 -11.48 3.35
C HIS A 294 2.72 -10.62 2.18
N CYS A 295 1.43 -10.71 1.83
CA CYS A 295 0.83 -9.88 0.79
C CYS A 295 0.76 -8.39 1.17
N MET A 296 0.91 -8.04 2.46
CA MET A 296 0.99 -6.64 2.88
C MET A 296 2.17 -5.92 2.22
N ALA A 297 3.26 -6.62 1.89
CA ALA A 297 4.41 -6.06 1.17
C ALA A 297 3.98 -5.40 -0.15
N ALA A 298 3.20 -6.10 -0.97
CA ALA A 298 2.66 -5.57 -2.22
C ALA A 298 1.72 -4.38 -1.96
N SER A 299 0.89 -4.44 -0.91
CA SER A 299 -0.04 -3.37 -0.57
C SER A 299 0.68 -2.08 -0.14
N ILE A 300 1.68 -2.18 0.74
CA ILE A 300 2.40 -1.03 1.29
C ILE A 300 3.15 -0.32 0.16
N ASN A 301 3.90 -1.07 -0.66
CA ASN A 301 4.68 -0.50 -1.75
C ASN A 301 3.79 0.15 -2.83
N ARG A 302 2.79 -0.58 -3.33
CA ARG A 302 1.96 -0.09 -4.44
C ARG A 302 1.01 1.02 -4.02
N LEU A 303 0.46 0.96 -2.80
CA LEU A 303 -0.34 2.08 -2.27
C LEU A 303 0.52 3.30 -1.98
N ALA A 304 1.74 3.13 -1.45
CA ALA A 304 2.64 4.24 -1.22
C ALA A 304 2.97 4.95 -2.54
N GLY A 305 3.39 4.18 -3.56
CA GLY A 305 3.64 4.71 -4.91
C GLY A 305 2.44 5.45 -5.48
N ALA A 306 1.27 4.82 -5.52
CA ALA A 306 0.06 5.40 -6.11
C ALA A 306 -0.45 6.65 -5.38
N LEU A 307 -0.33 6.69 -4.05
CA LEU A 307 -0.76 7.85 -3.25
C LEU A 307 0.22 9.01 -3.38
N CYS A 308 1.53 8.74 -3.38
CA CYS A 308 2.56 9.75 -3.58
C CYS A 308 2.49 10.37 -4.98
N ALA A 309 2.33 9.56 -6.02
CA ALA A 309 2.15 10.05 -7.39
C ALA A 309 0.92 10.96 -7.54
N ASN A 310 -0.14 10.73 -6.76
CA ASN A 310 -1.35 11.55 -6.75
C ASN A 310 -1.22 12.84 -5.92
N ASN A 311 -0.21 12.95 -5.07
CA ASN A 311 -0.01 14.09 -4.19
C ASN A 311 1.22 14.93 -4.57
N GLY A 312 2.12 14.40 -5.41
CA GLY A 312 3.41 15.01 -5.69
C GLY A 312 4.42 14.80 -4.56
N ASP A 313 4.24 13.77 -3.73
CA ASP A 313 5.14 13.42 -2.63
C ASP A 313 6.24 12.45 -3.12
N ASN A 314 7.40 12.43 -2.46
CA ASN A 314 8.44 11.45 -2.73
C ASN A 314 8.08 10.08 -2.12
N VAL A 315 8.07 9.03 -2.94
CA VAL A 315 7.76 7.65 -2.51
C VAL A 315 8.86 7.09 -1.62
N GLU A 316 10.13 7.38 -1.95
CA GLU A 316 11.30 6.85 -1.26
C GLU A 316 11.36 7.34 0.19
N ASP A 317 11.23 8.66 0.38
CA ASP A 317 11.26 9.27 1.72
C ASP A 317 10.12 8.72 2.60
N ARG A 318 8.94 8.52 2.00
CA ARG A 318 7.77 7.99 2.70
C ARG A 318 7.97 6.54 3.13
N LEU A 319 8.48 5.70 2.24
CA LEU A 319 8.75 4.29 2.55
C LEU A 319 9.91 4.14 3.53
N ARG A 320 10.92 5.03 3.48
CA ARG A 320 12.01 5.07 4.46
C ARG A 320 11.50 5.45 5.85
N GLU A 321 10.61 6.45 5.97
CA GLU A 321 9.96 6.80 7.25
C GLU A 321 9.12 5.63 7.78
N PHE A 322 8.31 4.99 6.91
CA PHE A 322 7.55 3.80 7.26
C PHE A 322 8.44 2.68 7.80
N LEU A 323 9.54 2.39 7.09
CA LEU A 323 10.45 1.32 7.46
C LEU A 323 11.12 1.60 8.81
N ALA A 324 11.56 2.83 9.06
CA ALA A 324 12.15 3.21 10.35
C ALA A 324 11.16 3.03 11.52
N VAL A 325 9.90 3.44 11.34
CA VAL A 325 8.86 3.26 12.37
C VAL A 325 8.55 1.77 12.58
N ALA A 326 8.39 1.00 11.49
CA ALA A 326 8.10 -0.43 11.54
C ALA A 326 9.23 -1.22 12.24
N SER A 327 10.49 -0.96 11.86
CA SER A 327 11.66 -1.57 12.47
C SER A 327 11.77 -1.24 13.96
N SER A 328 11.58 0.03 14.35
CA SER A 328 11.58 0.44 15.75
C SER A 328 10.48 -0.27 16.56
N SER A 329 9.27 -0.37 16.01
CA SER A 329 8.16 -1.08 16.64
C SER A 329 8.40 -2.58 16.80
N LEU A 330 9.04 -3.24 15.83
CA LEU A 330 9.35 -4.68 15.87
C LEU A 330 10.54 -5.01 16.77
N LEU A 331 11.54 -4.14 16.86
CA LEU A 331 12.66 -4.31 17.79
C LEU A 331 12.22 -4.19 19.25
N LYS A 332 11.29 -3.28 19.56
CA LYS A 332 10.70 -3.16 20.91
C LYS A 332 9.99 -4.44 21.35
N LEU A 333 9.25 -5.08 20.44
CA LEU A 333 8.65 -6.40 20.70
C LEU A 333 9.71 -7.45 21.10
N GLY A 334 10.92 -7.37 20.55
CA GLY A 334 12.02 -8.28 20.88
C GLY A 334 12.55 -8.12 22.31
N ILE A 335 12.41 -6.92 22.89
CA ILE A 335 12.88 -6.58 24.25
C ILE A 335 11.81 -6.88 25.30
N GLU A 336 10.53 -6.64 24.98
CA GLU A 336 9.41 -6.73 25.93
C GLU A 336 8.80 -8.14 26.06
N ALA A 337 9.06 -9.04 25.12
CA ALA A 337 8.47 -10.37 25.13
C ALA A 337 9.13 -11.27 26.21
N GLU A 338 8.51 -11.34 27.40
CA GLU A 338 8.90 -12.28 28.47
C GLU A 338 8.65 -13.76 28.11
N LYS A 339 7.82 -14.04 27.10
CA LYS A 339 7.50 -15.39 26.61
C LYS A 339 7.96 -15.56 25.15
N ASP A 340 8.34 -16.78 24.79
CA ASP A 340 8.56 -17.18 23.40
C ASP A 340 7.28 -16.98 22.58
N ILE A 341 7.17 -15.82 21.93
CA ILE A 341 6.11 -15.53 21.00
C ILE A 341 6.42 -16.30 19.70
N LYS A 342 5.70 -17.40 19.48
CA LYS A 342 5.94 -18.35 18.37
C LYS A 342 6.05 -17.68 16.98
N ALA A 343 5.29 -16.62 16.73
CA ALA A 343 5.25 -15.90 15.43
C ALA A 343 6.09 -14.61 15.40
N ARG A 344 6.94 -14.34 16.39
CA ARG A 344 7.80 -13.14 16.41
C ARG A 344 8.76 -13.13 15.22
N GLU A 345 9.47 -14.23 15.03
CA GLU A 345 10.43 -14.41 13.94
C GLU A 345 9.74 -14.30 12.57
N SER A 346 8.55 -14.90 12.43
CA SER A 346 7.74 -14.79 11.22
C SER A 346 7.36 -13.34 10.91
N THR A 347 7.02 -12.55 11.93
CA THR A 347 6.70 -11.12 11.75
C THR A 347 7.91 -10.30 11.28
N TYR A 348 9.14 -10.64 11.72
CA TYR A 348 10.34 -9.96 11.24
C TYR A 348 10.58 -10.16 9.74
N LEU A 349 10.23 -11.33 9.20
CA LEU A 349 10.35 -11.60 7.77
C LEU A 349 9.48 -10.65 6.92
N LEU A 350 8.43 -10.04 7.47
CA LEU A 350 7.64 -9.04 6.73
C LEU A 350 8.48 -7.84 6.30
N LEU A 351 9.46 -7.39 7.11
CA LEU A 351 10.34 -6.27 6.73
C LEU A 351 11.18 -6.63 5.51
N ASP A 352 11.75 -7.83 5.48
CA ASP A 352 12.53 -8.34 4.35
C ASP A 352 11.65 -8.46 3.09
N LEU A 353 10.41 -8.95 3.22
CA LEU A 353 9.46 -9.04 2.10
C LEU A 353 9.03 -7.67 1.58
N ILE A 354 8.80 -6.69 2.47
CA ILE A 354 8.47 -5.31 2.09
C ILE A 354 9.61 -4.69 1.27
N VAL A 355 10.86 -4.88 1.70
CA VAL A 355 12.02 -4.33 0.99
C VAL A 355 12.26 -5.05 -0.34
N LYS A 356 12.15 -6.39 -0.38
CA LYS A 356 12.31 -7.16 -1.63
C LYS A 356 11.28 -6.83 -2.71
N GLU A 357 10.04 -6.55 -2.31
CA GLU A 357 8.97 -6.16 -3.23
C GLU A 357 9.09 -4.69 -3.68
N SER A 358 9.86 -3.86 -2.97
CA SER A 358 9.93 -2.43 -3.24
C SER A 358 11.01 -2.09 -4.27
N PRO A 359 10.69 -1.35 -5.34
CA PRO A 359 11.73 -0.76 -6.19
C PRO A 359 12.39 0.47 -5.54
N TYR A 360 11.86 0.97 -4.42
CA TYR A 360 12.29 2.22 -3.78
C TYR A 360 13.12 2.00 -2.51
N LEU A 361 13.09 0.80 -1.93
CA LEU A 361 13.84 0.46 -0.71
C LEU A 361 14.99 -0.47 -1.06
N THR A 362 16.15 -0.23 -0.46
CA THR A 362 17.32 -1.10 -0.59
C THR A 362 17.59 -1.86 0.71
N MET A 363 18.33 -2.97 0.58
CA MET A 363 18.78 -3.73 1.76
C MET A 363 19.69 -2.91 2.67
N ASP A 364 20.44 -1.94 2.13
CA ASP A 364 21.28 -1.05 2.94
C ASP A 364 20.44 -0.15 3.86
N VAL A 365 19.30 0.35 3.36
CA VAL A 365 18.35 1.13 4.16
C VAL A 365 17.76 0.25 5.26
N LEU A 366 17.44 -1.02 4.95
CA LEU A 366 16.96 -1.98 5.96
C LEU A 366 18.01 -2.22 7.04
N GLU A 367 19.26 -2.52 6.67
CA GLU A 367 20.35 -2.78 7.62
C GLU A 367 20.57 -1.60 8.58
N SER A 368 20.39 -0.36 8.10
CA SER A 368 20.54 0.84 8.93
C SER A 368 19.52 0.94 10.07
N CYS A 369 18.37 0.26 9.97
CA CYS A 369 17.27 0.34 10.93
C CYS A 369 16.88 -1.01 11.55
N PHE A 370 17.25 -2.13 10.93
CA PHE A 370 16.97 -3.48 11.37
C PHE A 370 18.11 -4.44 10.97
N PRO A 371 18.90 -4.97 11.93
CA PRO A 371 20.05 -5.81 11.61
C PRO A 371 19.66 -7.10 10.88
N TYR A 372 20.32 -7.40 9.76
CA TYR A 372 20.06 -8.60 8.96
C TYR A 372 20.35 -9.89 9.73
N ALA A 373 21.21 -9.85 10.75
CA ALA A 373 21.44 -11.00 11.63
C ALA A 373 20.15 -11.51 12.28
N LEU A 374 19.21 -10.63 12.63
CA LEU A 374 17.91 -11.01 13.18
C LEU A 374 17.03 -11.69 12.13
N LEU A 375 17.04 -11.18 10.90
CA LEU A 375 16.30 -11.78 9.77
C LEU A 375 16.87 -13.16 9.43
N ARG A 376 18.19 -13.30 9.39
CA ARG A 376 18.86 -14.58 9.12
C ARG A 376 18.50 -15.63 10.17
N ASN A 377 18.51 -15.26 11.44
CA ASN A 377 18.11 -16.17 12.52
C ASN A 377 16.61 -16.52 12.42
N ALA A 378 15.75 -15.55 12.10
CA ALA A 378 14.33 -15.79 11.89
C ALA A 378 14.08 -16.77 10.71
N TYR A 379 14.78 -16.60 9.59
CA TYR A 379 14.73 -17.54 8.47
C TYR A 379 15.20 -18.93 8.90
N HIS A 380 16.31 -19.02 9.63
CA HIS A 380 16.82 -20.30 10.11
C HIS A 380 15.82 -21.04 11.00
N GLU A 381 15.20 -20.36 11.97
CA GLU A 381 14.21 -20.98 12.86
C GLU A 381 12.96 -21.45 12.12
N VAL A 382 12.42 -20.62 11.23
CA VAL A 382 11.24 -20.96 10.44
C VAL A 382 11.50 -22.16 9.52
N TYR A 383 12.67 -22.23 8.89
CA TYR A 383 13.06 -23.37 8.05
C TYR A 383 13.48 -24.61 8.85
N LYS A 384 13.97 -24.44 10.09
CA LYS A 384 14.29 -25.55 10.99
C LYS A 384 13.03 -26.22 11.51
N ARG A 385 12.02 -25.45 11.92
CA ARG A 385 10.71 -26.00 12.34
C ARG A 385 10.10 -26.90 11.28
N LYS A 386 10.31 -26.60 10.00
CA LYS A 386 9.94 -27.51 8.91
C LYS A 386 10.61 -28.88 9.08
N LEU A 387 11.93 -28.95 9.24
CA LEU A 387 12.67 -30.21 9.34
C LEU A 387 12.18 -31.09 10.51
N GLU A 388 11.74 -30.47 11.60
CA GLU A 388 11.20 -31.16 12.78
C GLU A 388 9.78 -31.72 12.56
N VAL A 389 8.99 -31.18 11.63
CA VAL A 389 7.63 -31.68 11.31
C VAL A 389 7.66 -32.92 10.41
N TRP A 390 8.78 -33.19 9.74
CA TRP A 390 8.97 -34.38 8.88
C TRP A 390 9.69 -35.55 9.57
N LEU A 391 10.10 -35.37 10.84
CA LEU A 391 10.65 -36.40 11.73
C LEU A 391 9.58 -36.84 12.73
#